data_AF-K9H6X9-F1
#
_entry.id   AF-K9H6X9-F1
#
_cell.length_a   1.000
_cell.length_b   1.000
_cell.length_c   1.000
_cell.angle_alpha   90.00
_cell.angle_beta   90.00
_cell.angle_gamma   90.00
#
_symmetry.space_group_name_H-M   'P 1'
#
loop_
_entity.id
_entity.type
_entity.pdbx_description
1 polymer ?
#
loop_
_entity_poly.entity_id
_entity_poly.type
_entity_poly.pdbx_seq_one_letter_code
_entity_poly.pdbx_strand_id
1 'polypeptide(L)'
;MFTMFRPGTRTGLRRAALLLAAAVIAAAPVHAGSSTADHSKFEQLQKPFATGPDVTEACLDCHTETGQQVMHSVHWTWAKENARTGRVEGKLTTINSFCGSPISNEPR
;
A
#
# COMPACT_ATOMS: atom_id res chain seq x y z
N MET A 1 -2.99 -67.91 35.55
CA MET A 1 -1.75 -68.29 34.87
C MET A 1 -0.87 -67.05 34.76
N PHE A 2 0.27 -67.07 35.42
CA PHE A 2 1.29 -66.02 35.43
C PHE A 2 1.81 -65.68 34.03
N THR A 3 2.11 -64.42 33.78
CA THR A 3 3.38 -63.89 33.23
C THR A 3 3.29 -62.36 33.32
N MET A 4 3.85 -61.73 34.36
CA MET A 4 5.21 -61.19 34.35
C MET A 4 5.73 -60.80 32.96
N PHE A 5 5.78 -59.49 32.69
CA PHE A 5 6.90 -58.90 31.95
C PHE A 5 7.23 -57.53 32.57
N ARG A 6 8.49 -57.41 33.01
CA ARG A 6 9.12 -56.27 33.71
C ARG A 6 9.52 -55.16 32.70
N PRO A 7 10.13 -54.03 33.12
CA PRO A 7 9.90 -52.71 32.56
C PRO A 7 11.00 -52.32 31.56
N GLY A 8 10.66 -51.47 30.59
CA GLY A 8 11.60 -50.94 29.61
C GLY A 8 11.75 -49.43 29.74
N THR A 9 12.73 -49.01 30.53
CA THR A 9 13.26 -47.65 30.62
C THR A 9 13.61 -47.09 29.24
N ARG A 10 13.06 -45.94 28.83
CA ARG A 10 13.76 -45.01 27.92
C ARG A 10 13.49 -43.56 28.32
N THR A 11 14.32 -43.13 29.27
CA THR A 11 15.11 -41.90 29.20
C THR A 11 14.49 -40.74 28.43
N GLY A 12 14.03 -39.74 29.19
CA GLY A 12 13.72 -38.42 28.68
C GLY A 12 14.93 -37.78 28.00
N LEU A 13 14.83 -37.65 26.68
CA LEU A 13 15.64 -36.78 25.84
C LEU A 13 14.60 -36.30 24.83
N ARG A 14 14.13 -35.06 24.85
CA ARG A 14 14.89 -33.89 24.40
C ARG A 14 14.08 -32.66 24.78
N ARG A 15 14.44 -31.98 25.88
CA ARG A 15 14.14 -30.55 26.03
C ARG A 15 15.36 -29.79 25.55
N ALA A 16 15.47 -29.63 24.24
CA ALA A 16 16.28 -28.58 23.64
C ALA A 16 15.31 -27.76 22.81
N ALA A 17 14.84 -26.69 23.44
CA ALA A 17 13.85 -25.77 22.92
C ALA A 17 14.32 -25.23 21.56
N LEU A 18 13.45 -25.38 20.57
CA LEU A 18 13.41 -24.59 19.34
C LEU A 18 13.52 -23.10 19.72
N LEU A 19 14.68 -22.48 19.51
CA LEU A 19 14.84 -21.03 19.60
C LEU A 19 15.84 -20.59 18.53
N LEU A 20 15.41 -20.56 17.26
CA LEU A 20 16.06 -19.84 16.16
C LEU A 20 15.17 -19.88 14.91
N ALA A 21 14.02 -19.21 14.97
CA ALA A 21 13.23 -18.90 13.78
C ALA A 21 12.36 -17.66 14.05
N ALA A 22 12.99 -16.55 14.40
CA ALA A 22 12.33 -15.25 14.41
C ALA A 22 13.27 -14.23 13.75
N ALA A 23 12.72 -13.47 12.81
CA ALA A 23 13.35 -12.39 12.04
C ALA A 23 14.07 -12.78 10.73
N VAL A 24 13.32 -13.34 9.78
CA VAL A 24 13.52 -12.99 8.34
C VAL A 24 12.15 -12.81 7.70
N ILE A 25 11.44 -11.75 8.06
CA ILE A 25 10.47 -11.14 7.12
C ILE A 25 11.23 -9.99 6.49
N ALA A 26 12.21 -10.32 5.64
CA ALA A 26 12.80 -9.37 4.74
C ALA A 26 11.69 -8.91 3.78
N ALA A 27 11.55 -7.59 3.64
CA ALA A 27 10.57 -6.92 2.80
C ALA A 27 10.46 -7.61 1.42
N ALA A 28 9.35 -8.31 1.18
CA ALA A 28 9.03 -8.75 -0.16
C ALA A 28 8.85 -7.50 -1.05
N PRO A 29 9.45 -7.44 -2.25
CA PRO A 29 9.26 -6.31 -3.14
C PRO A 29 7.79 -6.24 -3.51
N VAL A 30 7.13 -5.16 -3.11
CA VAL A 30 5.81 -4.80 -3.62
C VAL A 30 5.98 -4.63 -5.12
N HIS A 31 5.44 -5.55 -5.92
CA HIS A 31 5.38 -5.39 -7.37
C HIS A 31 4.39 -4.26 -7.66
N ALA A 32 4.88 -3.02 -7.61
CA ALA A 32 4.33 -1.95 -8.44
C ALA A 32 4.40 -2.46 -9.88
N GLY A 33 3.32 -2.35 -10.65
CA GLY A 33 3.24 -2.88 -12.01
C GLY A 33 4.51 -2.56 -12.81
N SER A 34 4.95 -3.49 -13.67
CA SER A 34 6.24 -3.39 -14.36
C SER A 34 6.28 -2.15 -15.27
N SER A 35 6.73 -1.03 -14.72
CA SER A 35 7.17 0.12 -15.49
C SER A 35 8.38 -0.32 -16.31
N THR A 36 8.38 0.01 -17.60
CA THR A 36 9.57 -0.18 -18.45
C THR A 36 10.68 0.81 -18.09
N ALA A 37 10.34 1.89 -17.37
CA ALA A 37 11.27 2.85 -16.80
C ALA A 37 11.61 2.51 -15.34
N ASP A 38 12.90 2.36 -15.06
CA ASP A 38 13.44 2.27 -13.71
C ASP A 38 13.79 3.67 -13.20
N HIS A 39 12.85 4.28 -12.47
CA HIS A 39 12.96 5.66 -11.99
C HIS A 39 14.13 5.90 -11.03
N SER A 40 14.69 4.84 -10.43
CA SER A 40 15.88 4.98 -9.57
C SER A 40 17.14 5.39 -10.34
N LYS A 41 17.15 5.20 -11.67
CA LYS A 41 18.27 5.51 -12.56
C LYS A 41 18.27 6.93 -13.11
N PHE A 42 17.23 7.73 -12.88
CA PHE A 42 17.12 9.08 -13.42
C PHE A 42 17.76 10.10 -12.47
N GLU A 43 18.81 10.79 -12.93
CA GLU A 43 19.56 11.77 -12.14
C GLU A 43 18.67 12.91 -11.61
N GLN A 44 17.65 13.31 -12.39
CA GLN A 44 16.67 14.34 -12.00
C GLN A 44 15.87 13.97 -10.74
N LEU A 45 15.77 12.67 -10.43
CA LEU A 45 15.09 12.13 -9.24
C LEU A 45 16.07 11.80 -8.10
N GLN A 46 17.39 11.88 -8.32
CA GLN A 46 18.44 11.58 -7.34
C GLN A 46 18.88 12.83 -6.55
N LYS A 47 17.90 13.63 -6.12
CA LYS A 47 18.13 14.85 -5.34
C LYS A 47 17.16 14.92 -4.16
N PRO A 48 17.48 15.64 -3.08
CA PRO A 48 16.50 15.89 -2.03
C PRO A 48 15.36 16.77 -2.57
N PHE A 49 14.14 16.46 -2.13
CA PHE A 49 12.93 17.27 -2.39
C PHE A 49 12.41 17.82 -1.06
N ALA A 50 12.05 19.10 -1.02
CA ALA A 50 11.53 19.72 0.20
C ALA A 50 10.02 19.55 0.33
N THR A 51 9.32 19.52 -0.81
CA THR A 51 7.85 19.43 -0.87
C THR A 51 7.38 18.39 -1.90
N GLY A 52 6.12 17.95 -1.78
CA GLY A 52 5.49 17.09 -2.79
C GLY A 52 5.39 17.73 -4.19
N PRO A 53 5.04 19.03 -4.31
CA PRO A 53 5.13 19.77 -5.56
C PRO A 53 6.51 19.71 -6.23
N ASP A 54 7.62 19.79 -5.48
CA ASP A 54 8.97 19.70 -6.05
C ASP A 54 9.21 18.35 -6.76
N VAL A 55 8.65 17.26 -6.21
CA VAL A 55 8.70 15.93 -6.84
C VAL A 55 7.83 15.91 -8.11
N THR A 56 6.65 16.53 -8.05
CA THR A 56 5.73 16.60 -9.20
C THR A 56 6.36 17.35 -10.37
N GLU A 57 7.05 18.45 -10.11
CA GLU A 57 7.80 19.19 -11.14
C GLU A 57 8.81 18.30 -11.86
N ALA A 58 9.61 17.53 -11.11
CA ALA A 58 10.58 16.59 -11.71
C ALA A 58 9.90 15.45 -12.51
N CYS A 59 8.72 14.98 -12.09
CA CYS A 59 7.96 13.99 -12.85
C CYS A 59 7.48 14.56 -14.20
N LEU A 60 7.08 15.83 -14.23
CA LEU A 60 6.53 16.49 -15.41
C LEU A 60 7.57 16.79 -16.49
N ASP A 61 8.87 16.71 -16.18
CA ASP A 61 9.96 16.82 -17.18
C ASP A 61 9.85 15.73 -18.27
N CYS A 62 9.34 14.55 -17.90
CA CYS A 62 9.11 13.44 -18.82
C CYS A 62 7.61 13.16 -19.03
N HIS A 63 6.78 13.36 -18.01
CA HIS A 63 5.34 13.12 -18.03
C HIS A 63 4.53 14.40 -18.30
N THR A 64 4.87 15.09 -19.39
CA THR A 64 4.39 16.45 -19.71
C THR A 64 2.86 16.59 -19.78
N GLU A 65 2.13 15.51 -20.11
CA GLU A 65 0.67 15.51 -20.19
C GLU A 65 -0.02 14.86 -18.98
N THR A 66 0.70 14.06 -18.20
CA THR A 66 0.07 13.23 -17.16
C THR A 66 -0.56 14.07 -16.05
N GLY A 67 0.00 15.25 -15.74
CA GLY A 67 -0.63 16.21 -14.84
C GLY A 67 -2.06 16.56 -15.30
N GLN A 68 -2.22 16.92 -16.57
CA GLN A 68 -3.53 17.23 -17.15
C GLN A 68 -4.46 16.00 -17.17
N GLN A 69 -3.94 14.82 -17.49
CA GLN A 69 -4.72 13.58 -17.51
C GLN A 69 -5.28 13.24 -16.12
N VAL A 70 -4.45 13.36 -15.07
CA VAL A 70 -4.89 13.15 -13.68
C VAL A 70 -5.92 14.19 -13.28
N MET A 71 -5.71 15.46 -13.64
CA MET A 71 -6.61 16.56 -13.28
C MET A 71 -8.02 16.42 -13.90
N HIS A 72 -8.14 15.75 -15.04
CA HIS A 72 -9.45 15.43 -15.66
C HIS A 72 -10.08 14.14 -15.11
N SER A 73 -9.44 13.45 -14.16
CA SER A 73 -9.95 12.19 -13.59
C SER A 73 -10.77 12.39 -12.31
N VAL A 74 -11.59 11.39 -11.97
CA VAL A 74 -12.36 11.35 -10.72
C VAL A 74 -11.49 11.38 -9.45
N HIS A 75 -10.21 10.99 -9.55
CA HIS A 75 -9.27 11.01 -8.44
C HIS A 75 -8.85 12.44 -8.06
N TRP A 76 -8.87 13.36 -9.02
CA TRP A 76 -8.58 14.77 -8.81
C TRP A 76 -9.84 15.60 -8.56
N THR A 77 -10.84 15.48 -9.44
CA THR A 77 -12.06 16.29 -9.37
C THR A 77 -12.99 15.88 -8.23
N TRP A 78 -12.86 14.64 -7.76
CA TRP A 78 -13.78 14.02 -6.79
C TRP A 78 -15.24 14.04 -7.25
N ALA A 79 -15.47 14.09 -8.56
CA ALA A 79 -16.78 14.27 -9.17
C ALA A 79 -16.91 13.45 -10.45
N LYS A 80 -18.11 12.92 -10.68
CA LYS A 80 -18.49 12.21 -11.90
C LYS A 80 -19.99 12.40 -12.16
N GLU A 81 -20.38 12.52 -13.42
CA GLU A 81 -21.80 12.48 -13.78
C GLU A 81 -22.36 11.05 -13.65
N ASN A 82 -23.50 10.94 -12.96
CA ASN A 82 -24.25 9.71 -12.89
C ASN A 82 -25.16 9.59 -14.12
N ALA A 83 -24.83 8.65 -15.00
CA ALA A 83 -25.54 8.42 -16.26
C ALA A 83 -27.04 8.10 -16.11
N ARG A 84 -27.48 7.65 -14.93
CA ARG A 84 -28.90 7.35 -14.67
C ARG A 84 -29.68 8.58 -14.18
N THR A 85 -29.05 9.46 -13.41
CA THR A 85 -29.73 10.59 -12.76
C THR A 85 -29.41 11.94 -13.39
N GLY A 86 -28.36 12.02 -14.23
CA GLY A 86 -27.82 13.28 -14.77
C GLY A 86 -27.19 14.19 -13.72
N ARG A 87 -27.05 13.72 -12.47
CA ARG A 87 -26.48 14.51 -11.38
C ARG A 87 -24.98 14.30 -11.29
N VAL A 88 -24.25 15.36 -10.93
CA VAL A 88 -22.85 15.26 -10.55
C VAL A 88 -22.78 14.66 -9.13
N GLU A 89 -22.15 13.50 -9.04
CA GLU A 89 -22.00 12.71 -7.81
C GLU A 89 -20.51 12.51 -7.51
N GLY A 90 -20.13 12.46 -6.24
CA GLY A 90 -18.75 12.21 -5.83
C GLY A 90 -18.48 12.61 -4.39
N LYS A 91 -17.20 12.68 -3.99
CA LYS A 91 -16.83 12.90 -2.58
C LYS A 91 -17.30 14.27 -2.06
N LEU A 92 -17.39 15.28 -2.91
CA LEU A 92 -17.89 16.62 -2.54
C LEU A 92 -19.42 16.70 -2.38
N THR A 93 -20.19 15.80 -3.01
CA THR A 93 -21.67 15.86 -2.99
C THR A 93 -22.32 14.71 -2.22
N THR A 94 -21.53 13.72 -1.79
CA THR A 94 -22.01 12.53 -1.08
C THR A 94 -21.92 12.74 0.42
N ILE A 95 -23.03 12.48 1.12
CA ILE A 95 -23.05 12.36 2.58
C ILE A 95 -23.07 10.89 2.95
N ASN A 96 -22.22 10.47 3.89
CA ASN A 96 -22.17 9.09 4.36
C ASN A 96 -22.32 9.00 5.89
N SER A 97 -22.51 7.78 6.39
CA SER A 97 -22.67 7.48 7.83
C SER A 97 -21.34 7.32 8.59
N PHE A 98 -20.22 7.77 8.02
CA PHE A 98 -18.91 7.80 8.67
C PHE A 98 -18.61 9.22 9.14
N CYS A 99 -17.80 9.96 8.39
CA CYS A 99 -17.43 11.35 8.72
C CYS A 99 -18.43 12.39 8.17
N GLY A 100 -19.57 11.96 7.61
CA GLY A 100 -20.58 12.87 7.08
C GLY A 100 -20.19 13.44 5.72
N SER A 101 -19.42 14.54 5.72
CA SER A 101 -19.02 15.28 4.52
C SER A 101 -17.59 15.84 4.67
N PRO A 102 -16.78 15.85 3.60
CA PRO A 102 -15.48 16.52 3.61
C PRO A 102 -15.60 18.05 3.67
N ILE A 103 -16.75 18.63 3.33
CA ILE A 103 -16.97 20.08 3.39
C ILE A 103 -16.77 20.54 4.83
N SER A 104 -15.95 21.57 5.05
CA SER A 104 -15.47 22.06 6.35
C SER A 104 -14.51 21.13 7.11
N ASN A 105 -14.08 20.03 6.51
CA ASN A 105 -13.16 19.03 7.10
C ASN A 105 -11.98 18.70 6.17
N GLU A 106 -11.67 19.55 5.20
CA GLU A 106 -10.73 19.28 4.09
C GLU A 106 -9.29 18.96 4.52
N PRO A 107 -8.70 19.64 5.54
CA PRO A 107 -7.34 19.34 5.99
C PRO A 107 -7.18 18.04 6.79
N ARG A 108 -8.29 17.34 7.10
CA ARG A 108 -8.37 16.28 8.09
C ARG A 108 -8.24 14.89 7.48
#